data_AF-A0A8T7DUC8-F1
#
_entry.id   AF-A0A8T7DUC8-F1
#
_cell.length_a   1.000
_cell.length_b   1.000
_cell.length_c   1.000
_cell.angle_alpha   90.00
_cell.angle_beta   90.00
_cell.angle_gamma   90.00
#
_symmetry.space_group_name_H-M   'P 1'
#
loop_
_entity.id
_entity.type
_entity.pdbx_description
1 polymer ?
#
loop_
_entity_poly.entity_id
_entity_poly.type
_entity_poly.pdbx_seq_one_letter_code
_entity_poly.pdbx_strand_id
1 'polypeptide(L)'
;MLNRQKGFTLIEIAIVLVIIGLLLGGVLKGQELINTARVRAMNNTVDGITAAWFSFQDRYRAFPGDYLTAQSSVTLPGAPTGGDGNGLVDDNNERALVWVHLEAAGYLTGGYTNPAATVVDDAYDCPPTTCPDNGFGSGMNLSYGNLVQTGAANTHELISGRGIPVEVIAELDRKVDDGSPNSGAMQLGTDGTGWATADMNLCMTALLDYDLQDPSDNCAAVFRNF
;
A
#
# COMPACT_ATOMS: atom_id res chain seq x y z
N MET A 1 -62.70 -13.27 -25.85
CA MET A 1 -61.95 -14.51 -25.55
C MET A 1 -61.16 -14.27 -24.26
N LEU A 2 -61.51 -14.94 -23.17
CA LEU A 2 -60.75 -14.82 -21.92
C LEU A 2 -59.43 -15.58 -22.07
N ASN A 3 -58.32 -14.84 -22.06
CA ASN A 3 -56.98 -15.40 -22.09
C ASN A 3 -56.75 -16.19 -20.80
N ARG A 4 -56.61 -17.52 -20.87
CA ARG A 4 -56.19 -18.34 -19.73
C ARG A 4 -54.72 -18.04 -19.44
N GLN A 5 -54.45 -17.20 -18.43
CA GLN A 5 -53.11 -17.09 -17.87
C GLN A 5 -52.74 -18.45 -17.23
N LYS A 6 -51.69 -19.09 -17.75
CA LYS A 6 -51.08 -20.25 -17.10
C LYS A 6 -50.38 -19.74 -15.83
N GLY A 7 -50.84 -20.16 -14.65
CA GLY A 7 -50.14 -19.89 -13.41
C GLY A 7 -48.80 -20.62 -13.36
N PHE A 8 -47.77 -19.98 -12.80
CA PHE A 8 -46.48 -20.62 -12.56
C PHE A 8 -46.64 -21.78 -11.59
N THR A 9 -45.96 -22.89 -11.87
CA THR A 9 -45.95 -24.04 -10.97
C THR A 9 -45.05 -23.75 -9.77
N LEU A 10 -45.39 -24.32 -8.61
CA LEU A 10 -44.59 -24.16 -7.38
C LEU A 10 -43.15 -24.67 -7.59
N ILE A 11 -42.97 -25.69 -8.43
CA ILE A 11 -41.65 -26.25 -8.74
C ILE A 11 -40.80 -25.32 -9.62
N GLU A 12 -41.40 -24.56 -10.55
CA GLU A 12 -40.67 -23.57 -11.35
C GLU A 12 -40.10 -22.45 -10.47
N ILE A 13 -40.88 -21.94 -9.52
CA ILE A 13 -40.39 -20.92 -8.59
C ILE A 13 -39.34 -21.50 -7.63
N ALA A 14 -39.50 -22.75 -7.18
CA ALA A 14 -38.53 -23.39 -6.28
C ALA A 14 -37.14 -23.52 -6.92
N ILE A 15 -37.05 -23.95 -8.18
CA ILE A 15 -35.77 -24.07 -8.88
C ILE A 15 -35.12 -22.69 -9.08
N VAL A 16 -35.91 -21.68 -9.42
CA VAL A 16 -35.41 -20.30 -9.58
C VAL A 16 -34.82 -19.78 -8.28
N LEU A 17 -35.49 -19.98 -7.13
CA LEU A 17 -34.97 -19.56 -5.83
C LEU A 17 -33.68 -20.28 -5.44
N VAL A 18 -33.56 -21.57 -5.76
CA VAL A 18 -32.31 -22.32 -5.53
C VAL A 18 -31.17 -21.76 -6.37
N ILE A 19 -31.41 -21.51 -7.66
CA ILE A 19 -30.38 -20.93 -8.55
C ILE A 19 -29.96 -19.55 -8.04
N ILE A 20 -30.90 -18.68 -7.67
CA ILE A 20 -30.58 -17.35 -7.11
C ILE A 20 -29.78 -17.50 -5.81
N GLY A 21 -30.17 -18.41 -4.91
CA GLY A 21 -29.45 -18.65 -3.67
C GLY A 21 -28.01 -19.12 -3.90
N LEU A 22 -27.79 -20.03 -4.85
CA LEU A 22 -26.45 -20.50 -5.23
C LEU A 22 -25.61 -19.40 -5.89
N LEU A 23 -26.21 -18.57 -6.75
CA LEU A 23 -25.53 -17.46 -7.40
C LEU A 23 -25.12 -16.39 -6.38
N LEU A 24 -26.03 -16.00 -5.47
CA LEU A 24 -25.74 -15.03 -4.41
C LEU A 24 -24.65 -15.55 -3.47
N GLY A 25 -24.74 -16.82 -3.03
CA GLY A 25 -23.70 -17.44 -2.21
C GLY A 25 -22.34 -17.51 -2.92
N GLY A 26 -22.33 -17.79 -4.22
CA GLY A 26 -21.12 -17.79 -5.04
C GLY A 26 -20.47 -16.42 -5.18
N VAL A 27 -21.27 -15.36 -5.40
CA VAL A 27 -20.75 -13.98 -5.52
C VAL A 27 -20.13 -13.49 -4.22
N LEU A 28 -20.80 -13.71 -3.08
CA LEU A 28 -20.28 -13.31 -1.77
C LEU A 28 -18.94 -13.97 -1.47
N LYS A 29 -18.82 -15.28 -1.72
CA LYS A 29 -17.54 -15.97 -1.54
C LYS A 29 -16.48 -15.50 -2.54
N GLY A 30 -16.88 -15.19 -3.77
CA GLY A 30 -16.00 -14.64 -4.79
C GLY A 30 -15.36 -13.30 -4.38
N GLN A 31 -16.14 -12.40 -3.77
CA GLN A 31 -15.65 -11.12 -3.27
C GLN A 31 -14.62 -11.29 -2.15
N GLU A 32 -14.88 -12.16 -1.18
CA GLU A 32 -13.95 -12.46 -0.08
C GLU A 32 -12.61 -13.03 -0.60
N LEU A 33 -12.67 -13.90 -1.62
CA LEU A 33 -11.48 -14.45 -2.26
C LEU A 33 -10.65 -13.38 -2.98
N ILE A 34 -11.29 -12.41 -3.63
CA ILE A 34 -10.61 -11.27 -4.27
C ILE A 34 -9.91 -10.41 -3.21
N ASN A 35 -10.59 -10.10 -2.10
CA ASN A 35 -9.99 -9.32 -1.02
C ASN A 35 -8.79 -10.03 -0.40
N THR A 36 -8.91 -11.33 -0.14
CA THR A 36 -7.78 -12.15 0.33
C THR A 36 -6.60 -12.14 -0.65
N ALA A 37 -6.88 -12.19 -1.96
CA ALA A 37 -5.84 -12.13 -2.99
C ALA A 37 -5.15 -10.75 -3.00
N ARG A 38 -5.91 -9.65 -2.85
CA ARG A 38 -5.35 -8.29 -2.74
C ARG A 38 -4.46 -8.14 -1.51
N VAL A 39 -4.90 -8.62 -0.34
CA VAL A 39 -4.09 -8.61 0.90
C VAL A 39 -2.76 -9.35 0.67
N ARG A 40 -2.80 -10.55 0.08
CA ARG A 40 -1.57 -11.32 -0.20
C ARG A 40 -0.65 -10.62 -1.20
N ALA A 41 -1.22 -10.02 -2.24
CA ALA A 41 -0.44 -9.28 -3.23
C ALA A 41 0.28 -8.09 -2.57
N MET A 42 -0.44 -7.31 -1.76
CA MET A 42 0.12 -6.17 -1.03
C MET A 42 1.22 -6.60 -0.05
N ASN A 43 0.98 -7.66 0.73
CA ASN A 43 1.99 -8.19 1.65
C ASN A 43 3.28 -8.61 0.92
N ASN A 44 3.14 -9.33 -0.20
CA ASN A 44 4.29 -9.73 -1.01
C ASN A 44 5.05 -8.52 -1.60
N THR A 45 4.33 -7.46 -1.99
CA THR A 45 4.95 -6.22 -2.47
C THR A 45 5.76 -5.55 -1.35
N VAL A 46 5.18 -5.41 -0.16
CA VAL A 46 5.88 -4.85 1.02
C VAL A 46 7.12 -5.67 1.35
N ASP A 47 6.99 -6.99 1.49
CA ASP A 47 8.10 -7.89 1.77
C ASP A 47 9.22 -7.79 0.70
N GLY A 48 8.83 -7.69 -0.57
CA GLY A 48 9.76 -7.51 -1.69
C GLY A 48 10.51 -6.19 -1.63
N ILE A 49 9.82 -5.09 -1.29
CA ILE A 49 10.41 -3.76 -1.11
C ILE A 49 11.36 -3.76 0.10
N THR A 50 10.96 -4.32 1.24
CA THR A 50 11.81 -4.43 2.44
C THR A 50 13.07 -5.25 2.13
N ALA A 51 12.95 -6.38 1.44
CA ALA A 51 14.11 -7.17 1.02
C ALA A 51 15.04 -6.40 0.06
N ALA A 52 14.47 -5.66 -0.90
CA ALA A 52 15.22 -4.82 -1.84
C ALA A 52 15.99 -3.71 -1.12
N TRP A 53 15.35 -3.04 -0.15
CA TRP A 53 15.95 -2.00 0.67
C TRP A 53 17.20 -2.49 1.41
N PHE A 54 17.09 -3.57 2.18
CA PHE A 54 18.23 -4.11 2.92
C PHE A 54 19.30 -4.70 2.00
N SER A 55 18.92 -5.30 0.88
CA SER A 55 19.88 -5.80 -0.12
C SER A 55 20.67 -4.65 -0.77
N PHE A 56 20.04 -3.50 -0.97
CA PHE A 56 20.72 -2.29 -1.43
C PHE A 56 21.70 -1.79 -0.37
N GLN A 57 21.25 -1.70 0.88
CA GLN A 57 22.08 -1.25 1.99
C GLN A 57 23.33 -2.13 2.19
N ASP A 58 23.19 -3.46 2.15
CA ASP A 58 24.33 -4.38 2.32
C ASP A 58 25.36 -4.23 1.20
N ARG A 59 24.88 -4.14 -0.05
CA ARG A 59 25.72 -4.06 -1.24
C ARG A 59 26.41 -2.70 -1.41
N TYR A 60 25.66 -1.60 -1.26
CA TYR A 60 26.13 -0.25 -1.58
C TYR A 60 26.54 0.56 -0.35
N ARG A 61 26.25 0.06 0.87
CA ARG A 61 26.57 0.74 2.14
C ARG A 61 25.98 2.15 2.26
N ALA A 62 24.85 2.36 1.60
CA ALA A 62 24.05 3.58 1.60
C ALA A 62 22.57 3.20 1.42
N PHE A 63 21.65 4.13 1.68
CA PHE A 63 20.25 3.91 1.38
C PHE A 63 19.92 4.26 -0.08
N PRO A 64 18.95 3.58 -0.71
CA PRO A 64 18.43 4.04 -2.00
C PRO A 64 17.76 5.42 -1.82
N GLY A 65 17.73 6.23 -2.87
CA GLY A 65 17.42 7.66 -2.77
C GLY A 65 18.61 8.52 -2.34
N ASP A 66 19.31 8.13 -1.27
CA ASP A 66 20.45 8.84 -0.65
C ASP A 66 21.84 8.31 -1.09
N TYR A 67 21.88 7.67 -2.25
CA TYR A 67 23.11 7.07 -2.77
C TYR A 67 24.00 8.12 -3.46
N LEU A 68 24.95 8.68 -2.71
CA LEU A 68 25.95 9.60 -3.26
C LEU A 68 27.16 8.86 -3.83
N THR A 69 27.28 8.85 -5.16
CA THR A 69 28.36 8.11 -5.87
C THR A 69 29.77 8.53 -5.43
N ALA A 70 29.98 9.80 -5.07
CA ALA A 70 31.29 10.29 -4.61
C ALA A 70 31.73 9.70 -3.25
N GLN A 71 30.78 9.24 -2.44
CA GLN A 71 31.02 8.64 -1.12
C GLN A 71 30.90 7.10 -1.14
N SER A 72 30.39 6.54 -2.24
CA SER A 72 30.19 5.09 -2.38
C SER A 72 31.48 4.36 -2.77
N SER A 73 31.69 3.19 -2.14
CA SER A 73 32.75 2.24 -2.53
C SER A 73 32.36 1.35 -3.72
N VAL A 74 31.06 1.27 -4.05
CA VAL A 74 30.52 0.42 -5.12
C VAL A 74 29.68 1.27 -6.06
N THR A 75 30.11 1.40 -7.31
CA THR A 75 29.36 2.20 -8.31
C THR A 75 28.07 1.49 -8.72
N LEU A 76 26.94 2.20 -8.63
CA LEU A 76 25.66 1.81 -9.23
C LEU A 76 25.62 2.27 -10.70
N PRO A 77 25.76 1.37 -11.69
CA PRO A 77 25.92 1.78 -13.08
C PRO A 77 24.64 2.37 -13.66
N GLY A 78 24.74 3.53 -14.32
CA GLY A 78 23.62 4.12 -15.07
C GLY A 78 22.51 4.74 -14.21
N ALA A 79 22.65 4.71 -12.88
CA ALA A 79 21.74 5.44 -11.99
C ALA A 79 22.18 6.91 -11.85
N PRO A 80 21.22 7.85 -11.69
CA PRO A 80 21.54 9.20 -11.25
C PRO A 80 22.24 9.16 -9.89
N THR A 81 23.15 10.10 -9.63
CA THR A 81 23.57 10.40 -8.25
C THR A 81 22.35 10.87 -7.48
N GLY A 82 22.06 10.25 -6.34
CA GLY A 82 20.96 10.66 -5.47
C GLY A 82 21.43 11.15 -4.12
N GLY A 83 20.64 12.07 -3.56
CA GLY A 83 20.80 12.63 -2.23
C GLY A 83 22.13 13.31 -1.94
N ASP A 84 22.36 13.51 -0.64
CA ASP A 84 23.53 14.17 -0.08
C ASP A 84 24.45 13.22 0.72
N GLY A 85 24.04 11.96 0.90
CA GLY A 85 24.75 10.91 1.63
C GLY A 85 24.63 11.04 3.15
N ASN A 86 23.60 11.70 3.66
CA ASN A 86 23.41 11.94 5.10
C ASN A 86 22.80 10.74 5.87
N GLY A 87 22.41 9.68 5.18
CA GLY A 87 21.79 8.48 5.72
C GLY A 87 20.28 8.58 5.88
N LEU A 88 19.61 9.58 5.30
CA LEU A 88 18.18 9.83 5.40
C LEU A 88 17.58 9.91 3.99
N VAL A 89 16.27 9.65 3.88
CA VAL A 89 15.50 9.89 2.66
C VAL A 89 14.51 10.99 2.99
N ASP A 90 14.97 12.23 3.05
CA ASP A 90 14.22 13.37 3.58
C ASP A 90 14.03 14.52 2.57
N ASP A 91 14.72 14.49 1.43
CA ASP A 91 14.48 15.40 0.30
C ASP A 91 13.50 14.84 -0.73
N ASN A 92 12.83 15.75 -1.46
CA ASN A 92 11.86 15.36 -2.49
C ASN A 92 12.49 14.57 -3.64
N ASN A 93 13.74 14.85 -3.98
CA ASN A 93 14.45 14.12 -5.02
C ASN A 93 14.88 12.75 -4.51
N GLU A 94 15.31 12.64 -3.25
CA GLU A 94 15.70 11.36 -2.66
C GLU A 94 14.54 10.37 -2.65
N ARG A 95 13.36 10.78 -2.17
CA ARG A 95 12.13 9.96 -2.20
C ARG A 95 11.81 9.45 -3.61
N ALA A 96 11.96 10.29 -4.63
CA ALA A 96 11.75 9.88 -6.02
C ALA A 96 12.82 8.91 -6.54
N LEU A 97 14.07 9.07 -6.09
CA LEU A 97 15.21 8.27 -6.51
C LEU A 97 15.30 6.91 -5.83
N VAL A 98 14.60 6.68 -4.71
CA VAL A 98 14.53 5.36 -4.04
C VAL A 98 14.25 4.25 -5.07
N TRP A 99 13.18 4.41 -5.84
CA TRP A 99 12.71 3.39 -6.78
C TRP A 99 13.63 3.24 -7.99
N VAL A 100 14.20 4.35 -8.46
CA VAL A 100 15.20 4.37 -9.54
C VAL A 100 16.45 3.58 -9.13
N HIS A 101 16.92 3.78 -7.89
CA HIS A 101 18.10 3.08 -7.37
C HIS A 101 17.86 1.59 -7.18
N LEU A 102 16.69 1.22 -6.64
CA LEU A 102 16.33 -0.19 -6.46
C LEU A 102 16.16 -0.92 -7.80
N GLU A 103 15.61 -0.26 -8.82
CA GLU A 103 15.52 -0.81 -10.17
C GLU A 103 16.89 -0.89 -10.86
N ALA A 104 17.72 0.15 -10.78
CA ALA A 104 19.07 0.13 -11.34
C ALA A 104 19.96 -0.94 -10.69
N ALA A 105 19.72 -1.25 -9.41
CA ALA A 105 20.39 -2.35 -8.72
C ALA A 105 19.86 -3.74 -9.10
N GLY A 106 18.73 -3.81 -9.83
CA GLY A 106 18.09 -5.04 -10.26
C GLY A 106 17.24 -5.73 -9.18
N TYR A 107 16.85 -5.02 -8.11
CA TYR A 107 16.01 -5.57 -7.05
C TYR A 107 14.51 -5.43 -7.32
N LEU A 108 14.12 -4.41 -8.08
CA LEU A 108 12.74 -4.16 -8.49
C LEU A 108 12.64 -4.00 -10.01
N THR A 109 11.43 -4.14 -10.54
CA THR A 109 11.09 -3.88 -11.94
C THR A 109 9.92 -2.92 -11.98
N GLY A 110 9.99 -1.84 -12.75
CA GLY A 110 8.84 -0.92 -12.85
C GLY A 110 8.95 0.23 -13.83
N GLY A 111 10.12 0.47 -14.42
CA GLY A 111 10.35 1.58 -15.34
C GLY A 111 10.37 2.94 -14.65
N TYR A 112 10.87 3.01 -13.42
CA TYR A 112 11.09 4.23 -12.66
C TYR A 112 12.32 4.95 -13.23
N THR A 113 12.12 5.74 -14.28
CA THR A 113 13.26 6.33 -15.04
C THR A 113 13.27 7.86 -15.04
N ASN A 114 12.49 8.53 -14.17
CA ASN A 114 12.40 9.99 -14.20
C ASN A 114 13.26 10.65 -13.10
N PRO A 115 14.55 10.95 -13.35
CA PRO A 115 15.42 11.61 -12.38
C PRO A 115 15.03 13.07 -12.07
N ALA A 116 14.05 13.64 -12.79
CA ALA A 116 13.48 14.95 -12.50
C ALA A 116 12.13 14.86 -11.75
N ALA A 117 11.63 13.65 -11.48
CA ALA A 117 10.46 13.49 -10.63
C ALA A 117 10.83 13.86 -9.19
N THR A 118 9.90 14.51 -8.50
CA THR A 118 10.01 14.85 -7.09
C THR A 118 8.82 14.24 -6.37
N VAL A 119 9.07 13.59 -5.24
CA VAL A 119 8.01 13.08 -4.37
C VAL A 119 8.02 13.94 -3.12
N VAL A 120 6.92 14.63 -2.86
CA VAL A 120 6.82 15.50 -1.68
C VAL A 120 6.82 14.68 -0.40
N ASP A 121 7.12 15.34 0.71
CA ASP A 121 7.03 14.71 2.02
C ASP A 121 5.61 14.23 2.33
N ASP A 122 5.53 13.17 3.12
CA ASP A 122 4.29 12.54 3.56
C ASP A 122 3.27 12.21 2.45
N ALA A 123 3.76 11.91 1.24
CA ALA A 123 2.90 11.68 0.08
C ALA A 123 2.23 10.30 0.10
N TYR A 124 0.90 10.29 0.22
CA TYR A 124 0.04 9.11 0.00
C TYR A 124 -0.42 8.98 -1.46
N ASP A 125 -0.15 9.98 -2.30
CA ASP A 125 -0.62 10.05 -3.67
C ASP A 125 0.48 10.16 -4.71
N CYS A 126 1.61 9.52 -4.42
CA CYS A 126 2.68 9.42 -5.39
C CYS A 126 2.16 8.81 -6.71
N PRO A 127 2.44 9.43 -7.87
CA PRO A 127 2.03 8.86 -9.15
C PRO A 127 2.64 7.47 -9.40
N PRO A 128 1.86 6.49 -9.90
CA PRO A 128 2.37 5.14 -10.22
C PRO A 128 3.48 5.09 -11.29
N THR A 129 3.72 6.20 -11.99
CA THR A 129 4.86 6.35 -12.91
C THR A 129 6.18 6.61 -12.21
N THR A 130 6.13 7.06 -10.96
CA THR A 130 7.30 7.41 -10.13
C THR A 130 7.47 6.41 -8.99
N CYS A 131 6.37 5.95 -8.41
CA CYS A 131 6.34 5.04 -7.27
C CYS A 131 5.66 3.71 -7.63
N PRO A 132 6.01 2.58 -6.99
CA PRO A 132 5.31 1.32 -7.15
C PRO A 132 3.83 1.43 -6.80
N ASP A 133 2.95 0.92 -7.65
CA ASP A 133 1.50 0.90 -7.40
C ASP A 133 1.17 -0.02 -6.21
N ASN A 134 0.34 0.48 -5.30
CA ASN A 134 -0.20 -0.29 -4.19
C ASN A 134 -1.31 -1.28 -4.61
N GLY A 135 -1.68 -1.30 -5.90
CA GLY A 135 -2.73 -2.15 -6.46
C GLY A 135 -4.13 -1.57 -6.34
N PHE A 136 -4.25 -0.36 -5.78
CA PHE A 136 -5.48 0.43 -5.63
C PHE A 136 -5.39 1.76 -6.39
N GLY A 137 -4.34 1.99 -7.18
CA GLY A 137 -4.20 3.13 -8.07
C GLY A 137 -3.44 4.31 -7.48
N SER A 138 -2.77 4.13 -6.34
CA SER A 138 -1.82 5.11 -5.77
C SER A 138 -0.45 4.48 -5.58
N GLY A 139 0.60 5.29 -5.71
CA GLY A 139 1.98 4.84 -5.51
C GLY A 139 2.39 4.79 -4.04
N MET A 140 3.24 3.83 -3.71
CA MET A 140 3.87 3.67 -2.40
C MET A 140 5.11 4.56 -2.29
N ASN A 141 5.27 5.27 -1.18
CA ASN A 141 6.37 6.20 -0.96
C ASN A 141 7.25 5.72 0.21
N LEU A 142 8.56 5.93 0.12
CA LEU A 142 9.48 5.65 1.23
C LEU A 142 10.10 6.97 1.65
N SER A 143 9.84 7.40 2.89
CA SER A 143 10.31 8.67 3.46
C SER A 143 10.95 8.42 4.82
N TYR A 144 11.79 9.36 5.27
CA TYR A 144 12.24 9.44 6.64
C TYR A 144 11.30 10.37 7.42
N GLY A 145 10.42 9.78 8.23
CA GLY A 145 9.30 10.48 8.85
C GLY A 145 8.74 9.74 10.05
N ASN A 146 7.55 10.15 10.49
CA ASN A 146 6.85 9.52 11.60
C ASN A 146 5.32 9.55 11.42
N LEU A 147 4.83 9.10 10.27
CA LEU A 147 3.41 9.06 9.92
C LEU A 147 2.63 7.95 10.64
N VAL A 148 2.92 7.71 11.91
CA VAL A 148 2.28 6.68 12.72
C VAL A 148 1.49 7.27 13.88
N GLN A 149 0.38 6.62 14.22
CA GLN A 149 -0.58 7.10 15.23
C GLN A 149 0.06 7.34 16.60
N THR A 150 1.05 6.52 16.97
CA THR A 150 1.70 6.57 18.28
C THR A 150 2.63 7.76 18.51
N GLY A 151 2.92 8.57 17.48
CA GLY A 151 3.82 9.72 17.60
C GLY A 151 5.25 9.32 17.97
N ALA A 152 5.82 8.40 17.20
CA ALA A 152 7.16 7.88 17.43
C ALA A 152 8.28 8.77 16.87
N ALA A 153 9.53 8.45 17.22
CA ALA A 153 10.71 9.10 16.62
C ALA A 153 10.79 8.82 15.13
N ASN A 154 11.39 9.74 14.35
CA ASN A 154 11.51 9.58 12.91
C ASN A 154 12.33 8.33 12.54
N THR A 155 11.86 7.59 11.54
CA THR A 155 12.56 6.47 10.92
C THR A 155 12.25 6.44 9.43
N HIS A 156 12.99 5.64 8.67
CA HIS A 156 12.52 5.26 7.35
C HIS A 156 11.23 4.45 7.48
N GLU A 157 10.23 4.84 6.70
CA GLU A 157 8.93 4.22 6.70
C GLU A 157 8.40 4.10 5.27
N LEU A 158 7.72 2.99 4.99
CA LEU A 158 7.03 2.77 3.73
C LEU A 158 5.57 3.17 3.91
N ILE A 159 5.17 4.19 3.19
CA ILE A 159 3.81 4.69 3.09
C ILE A 159 3.11 3.90 1.98
N SER A 160 2.01 3.22 2.29
CA SER A 160 1.30 2.35 1.37
C SER A 160 0.63 3.07 0.19
N GLY A 161 0.53 4.39 0.25
CA GLY A 161 -0.38 5.17 -0.57
C GLY A 161 -1.85 4.99 -0.18
N ARG A 162 -2.71 5.88 -0.67
CA ARG A 162 -4.15 5.88 -0.41
C ARG A 162 -4.92 4.88 -1.29
N GLY A 163 -6.19 4.70 -0.99
CA GLY A 163 -7.17 3.96 -1.79
C GLY A 163 -7.41 2.53 -1.31
N ILE A 164 -6.79 2.13 -0.18
CA ILE A 164 -6.91 0.77 0.34
C ILE A 164 -8.20 0.70 1.17
N PRO A 165 -9.17 -0.18 0.84
CA PRO A 165 -10.37 -0.34 1.63
C PRO A 165 -10.04 -0.77 3.07
N VAL A 166 -10.76 -0.26 4.06
CA VAL A 166 -10.53 -0.57 5.48
C VAL A 166 -10.59 -2.07 5.80
N GLU A 167 -11.43 -2.83 5.11
CA GLU A 167 -11.47 -4.30 5.26
C GLU A 167 -10.18 -4.99 4.81
N VAL A 168 -9.53 -4.45 3.78
CA VAL A 168 -8.26 -4.97 3.24
C VAL A 168 -7.13 -4.59 4.18
N ILE A 169 -7.10 -3.35 4.66
CA ILE A 169 -6.01 -2.86 5.51
C ILE A 169 -6.04 -3.55 6.88
N ALA A 170 -7.23 -3.76 7.47
CA ALA A 170 -7.39 -4.47 8.73
C ALA A 170 -6.99 -5.94 8.62
N GLU A 171 -7.27 -6.60 7.48
CA GLU A 171 -6.81 -7.98 7.26
C GLU A 171 -5.32 -8.04 6.94
N LEU A 172 -4.76 -7.04 6.27
CA LEU A 172 -3.32 -6.93 6.05
C LEU A 172 -2.57 -6.77 7.37
N ASP A 173 -3.03 -5.90 8.25
CA ASP A 173 -2.48 -5.69 9.59
C ASP A 173 -2.46 -7.00 10.39
N ARG A 174 -3.58 -7.74 10.46
CA ARG A 174 -3.62 -9.08 11.09
C ARG A 174 -2.66 -10.11 10.48
N LYS A 175 -2.22 -9.92 9.23
CA LYS A 175 -1.21 -10.77 8.58
C LYS A 175 0.20 -10.33 8.90
N VAL A 176 0.42 -9.04 9.07
CA VAL A 176 1.74 -8.43 9.28
C VAL A 176 2.12 -8.48 10.76
N ASP A 177 1.23 -8.10 11.67
CA ASP A 177 1.50 -8.05 13.11
C ASP A 177 0.26 -8.26 14.01
N ASP A 178 -0.34 -7.20 14.55
CA ASP A 178 -1.18 -7.28 15.77
C ASP A 178 -2.68 -7.01 15.53
N GLY A 179 -3.04 -6.54 14.34
CA GLY A 179 -4.42 -6.25 13.95
C GLY A 179 -4.97 -4.94 14.51
N SER A 180 -4.12 -4.09 15.11
CA SER A 180 -4.50 -2.81 15.72
C SER A 180 -3.99 -1.64 14.87
N PRO A 181 -4.87 -0.69 14.49
CA PRO A 181 -4.50 0.40 13.58
C PRO A 181 -3.45 1.37 14.14
N ASN A 182 -3.09 1.27 15.43
CA ASN A 182 -2.26 2.25 16.12
C ASN A 182 -1.14 1.59 16.95
N SER A 183 -0.77 0.35 16.69
CA SER A 183 0.40 -0.28 17.29
C SER A 183 1.13 -1.17 16.30
N GLY A 184 2.26 -1.74 16.71
CA GLY A 184 3.01 -2.63 15.83
C GLY A 184 3.90 -1.93 14.80
N ALA A 185 4.41 -2.74 13.89
CA ALA A 185 5.28 -2.37 12.77
C ALA A 185 4.48 -1.86 11.57
N MET A 186 3.22 -2.24 11.44
CA MET A 186 2.26 -1.66 10.50
C MET A 186 1.22 -0.86 11.30
N GLN A 187 1.00 0.39 10.94
CA GLN A 187 -0.04 1.22 11.55
C GLN A 187 -0.85 1.91 10.47
N LEU A 188 -2.07 2.34 10.80
CA LEU A 188 -2.78 3.32 10.01
C LEU A 188 -1.95 4.61 9.95
N GLY A 189 -1.78 5.18 8.76
CA GLY A 189 -1.03 6.42 8.60
C GLY A 189 -1.67 7.61 9.31
N THR A 190 -0.90 8.64 9.64
CA THR A 190 -1.43 9.96 10.05
C THR A 190 -1.66 10.87 8.84
N ASP A 191 -2.13 12.10 9.06
CA ASP A 191 -2.38 13.05 7.97
C ASP A 191 -1.12 13.36 7.17
N GLY A 192 -1.27 13.47 5.85
CA GLY A 192 -0.19 13.77 4.94
C GLY A 192 -0.69 14.27 3.59
N THR A 193 0.21 14.37 2.61
CA THR A 193 -0.16 14.86 1.29
C THR A 193 -1.05 13.85 0.57
N GLY A 194 -2.22 14.30 0.12
CA GLY A 194 -3.19 13.48 -0.59
C GLY A 194 -4.10 12.63 0.31
N TRP A 195 -3.93 12.65 1.64
CA TRP A 195 -4.80 11.90 2.53
C TRP A 195 -4.94 12.63 3.87
N ALA A 196 -6.13 13.16 4.13
CA ALA A 196 -6.36 14.10 5.22
C ALA A 196 -6.78 13.39 6.50
N THR A 197 -6.68 14.07 7.65
CA THR A 197 -7.17 13.59 8.95
C THR A 197 -8.64 13.14 8.89
N ALA A 198 -9.46 13.79 8.05
CA ALA A 198 -10.85 13.42 7.85
C ALA A 198 -10.99 12.01 7.25
N ASP A 199 -10.15 11.65 6.28
CA ASP A 199 -10.15 10.32 5.66
C ASP A 199 -9.62 9.27 6.64
N MET A 200 -8.53 9.58 7.36
CA MET A 200 -7.96 8.72 8.40
C MET A 200 -8.98 8.37 9.49
N ASN A 201 -9.78 9.35 9.93
CA ASN A 201 -10.80 9.15 10.97
C ASN A 201 -11.97 8.25 10.51
N LEU A 202 -12.15 8.03 9.21
CA LEU A 202 -13.14 7.07 8.71
C LEU A 202 -12.63 5.63 8.85
N CYS A 203 -11.32 5.42 8.85
CA CYS A 203 -10.69 4.10 8.94
C CYS A 203 -10.64 3.53 10.36
N MET A 204 -10.89 4.34 11.38
CA MET A 204 -10.77 3.94 12.78
C MET A 204 -11.87 4.50 13.67
N THR A 205 -12.27 3.72 14.65
CA THR A 205 -13.26 4.10 15.66
C THR A 205 -12.62 4.90 16.79
N ALA A 206 -13.45 5.53 17.63
CA ALA A 206 -13.00 6.24 18.83
C ALA A 206 -12.29 5.34 19.87
N LEU A 207 -12.38 4.01 19.73
CA LEU A 207 -11.70 3.03 20.58
C LEU A 207 -10.35 2.59 20.00
N LEU A 208 -9.90 3.18 18.89
CA LEU A 208 -8.68 2.82 18.17
C LEU A 208 -8.72 1.40 17.58
N ASP A 209 -9.91 0.97 17.16
CA ASP A 209 -10.09 -0.23 16.33
C ASP A 209 -10.41 0.18 14.89
N TYR A 210 -10.07 -0.66 13.90
CA TYR A 210 -10.50 -0.45 12.51
C TYR A 210 -12.03 -0.33 12.40
N ASP A 211 -12.51 0.68 11.68
CA ASP A 211 -13.94 0.82 11.42
C ASP A 211 -14.36 -0.06 10.24
N LEU A 212 -15.09 -1.14 10.52
CA LEU A 212 -15.57 -2.07 9.50
C LEU A 212 -17.05 -1.83 9.13
N GLN A 213 -17.66 -0.73 9.59
CA GLN A 213 -19.06 -0.41 9.27
C GLN A 213 -19.22 0.08 7.83
N ASP A 214 -18.22 0.82 7.34
CA ASP A 214 -18.15 1.33 5.98
C ASP A 214 -16.91 0.75 5.25
N PRO A 215 -16.98 -0.50 4.75
CA PRO A 215 -15.81 -1.27 4.29
C PRO A 215 -15.08 -0.67 3.08
N SER A 216 -15.65 0.34 2.42
CA SER A 216 -15.05 1.04 1.27
C SER A 216 -14.27 2.30 1.63
N ASP A 217 -14.11 2.60 2.91
CA ASP A 217 -13.38 3.79 3.33
C ASP A 217 -11.92 3.78 2.86
N ASN A 218 -11.47 4.96 2.45
CA ASN A 218 -10.19 5.19 1.82
C ASN A 218 -9.09 5.25 2.87
N CYS A 219 -8.38 4.15 3.07
CA CYS A 219 -7.32 4.03 4.07
C CYS A 219 -5.93 3.96 3.47
N ALA A 220 -4.94 4.24 4.32
CA ALA A 220 -3.54 4.05 4.04
C ALA A 220 -2.81 3.61 5.32
N ALA A 221 -1.73 2.86 5.15
CA ALA A 221 -0.90 2.31 6.20
C ALA A 221 0.55 2.76 6.03
N VAL A 222 1.27 2.68 7.14
CA VAL A 222 2.69 3.00 7.24
C VAL A 222 3.40 1.82 7.88
N PHE A 223 4.46 1.35 7.22
CA PHE A 223 5.28 0.23 7.66
C PHE A 223 6.64 0.72 8.14
N ARG A 224 7.07 0.26 9.31
CA ARG A 224 8.28 0.76 9.99
C ARG A 224 9.42 -0.25 10.12
N ASN A 225 9.42 -1.26 9.27
CA ASN A 225 10.39 -2.35 9.26
C ASN A 225 11.60 -2.08 8.34
N PHE A 226 12.03 -0.82 8.20
CA PHE A 226 13.09 -0.36 7.29
C PHE A 226 14.36 0.10 8.01
#